data_AF-A0A3N6PNK6-F1
#
_entry.id   AF-A0A3N6PNK6-F1
#
_cell.length_a   1.000
_cell.length_b   1.000
_cell.length_c   1.000
_cell.angle_alpha   90.00
_cell.angle_beta   90.00
_cell.angle_gamma   90.00
#
_symmetry.space_group_name_H-M   'P 1'
#
loop_
_entity.id
_entity.type
_entity.pdbx_description
1 polymer ?
#
loop_
_entity_poly.entity_id
_entity_poly.type
_entity_poly.pdbx_seq_one_letter_code
_entity_poly.pdbx_strand_id
1 'polypeptide(L)'
;MQLLEFPSHHFPTGVTGRLTEVLSDIVERVEISSDFCIRHPEYKPLDLPAEVVARFQALPTQMRDKYLSLQLRSFLYGIYYNGSMQTSLALDSEENSRPLDLENNTFLGVEMEFYLQLDESNRGEGYFDSGWSVLREETDGTLAVTKNGLRLHIEREKHLQESHKAAVVGDSVAILMPKNLVQNGFYMAVGNLGTQSKVESESQSGTVRVYFNVTPEGAVAVMGSLTEKLNQVAVPFSFKVLYNPADYERYDSGVLYFDKGDYDLVRQVLSDVYGENKSYFQSEIPLFTMELAPGLGLAEEPDKKFASQESFGMNRCQIIANGLLTAWQQGDNSTEGKMRAILEQFSLLGIDLQRPYLNANSEDIYRKL
;
A
#
# COMPACT_ATOMS: atom_id res chain seq x y z
N MET A 1 -12.06 -25.57 47.90
CA MET A 1 -12.64 -25.27 46.57
C MET A 1 -13.07 -23.82 46.58
N GLN A 2 -12.19 -22.93 46.12
CA GLN A 2 -12.53 -21.56 45.76
C GLN A 2 -12.32 -21.49 44.26
N LEU A 3 -13.41 -21.31 43.53
CA LEU A 3 -13.41 -20.99 42.11
C LEU A 3 -12.72 -19.63 41.98
N LEU A 4 -11.51 -19.62 41.43
CA LEU A 4 -10.87 -18.42 40.93
C LEU A 4 -11.55 -18.10 39.60
N GLU A 5 -12.34 -17.02 39.61
CA GLU A 5 -12.83 -16.40 38.40
C GLU A 5 -11.63 -15.98 37.54
N PHE A 6 -11.63 -16.43 36.28
CA PHE A 6 -10.64 -16.03 35.28
C PHE A 6 -10.82 -14.54 34.98
N PRO A 7 -9.74 -13.74 34.83
CA PRO A 7 -9.88 -12.35 34.43
C PRO A 7 -10.40 -12.29 32.99
N SER A 8 -11.53 -11.61 32.82
CA SER A 8 -12.13 -11.22 31.55
C SER A 8 -11.14 -10.48 30.65
N HIS A 9 -11.22 -10.75 29.34
CA HIS A 9 -10.53 -10.06 28.23
C HIS A 9 -10.55 -8.53 28.42
N HIS A 10 -9.52 -7.96 29.05
CA HIS A 10 -9.43 -6.51 29.21
C HIS A 10 -8.45 -5.96 28.19
N PHE A 11 -9.02 -5.59 27.04
CA PHE A 11 -8.43 -4.63 26.14
C PHE A 11 -8.08 -3.34 26.89
N PRO A 12 -6.98 -2.66 26.53
CA PRO A 12 -6.81 -1.27 26.93
C PRO A 12 -8.07 -0.50 26.55
N THR A 13 -8.71 0.13 27.53
CA THR A 13 -9.94 0.92 27.32
C THR A 13 -9.72 1.95 26.21
N GLY A 14 -10.33 1.73 25.03
CA GLY A 14 -10.37 2.69 23.92
C GLY A 14 -9.93 2.21 22.54
N VAL A 15 -9.52 0.94 22.34
CA VAL A 15 -9.33 0.42 20.96
C VAL A 15 -10.71 0.28 20.29
N THR A 16 -10.90 0.90 19.12
CA THR A 16 -12.17 0.85 18.36
C THR A 16 -12.59 -0.60 18.04
N GLY A 17 -13.90 -0.85 17.94
CA GLY A 17 -14.49 -2.21 17.86
C GLY A 17 -13.88 -3.14 16.81
N ARG A 18 -13.77 -2.71 15.54
CA ARG A 18 -13.28 -3.58 14.45
C ARG A 18 -11.84 -4.07 14.64
N LEU A 19 -10.91 -3.17 15.00
CA LEU A 19 -9.50 -3.56 15.19
C LEU A 19 -9.36 -4.49 16.40
N THR A 20 -10.09 -4.21 17.47
CA THR A 20 -10.17 -5.03 18.69
C THR A 20 -10.60 -6.46 18.36
N GLU A 21 -11.71 -6.61 17.62
CA GLU A 21 -12.24 -7.90 17.20
C GLU A 21 -11.24 -8.67 16.33
N VAL A 22 -10.62 -8.00 15.36
CA VAL A 22 -9.64 -8.64 14.47
C VAL A 22 -8.36 -9.04 15.22
N LEU A 23 -7.89 -8.22 16.16
CA LEU A 23 -6.74 -8.61 16.99
C LEU A 23 -7.06 -9.80 17.88
N SER A 24 -8.27 -9.86 18.44
CA SER A 24 -8.77 -11.04 19.17
C SER A 24 -8.75 -12.29 18.29
N ASP A 25 -9.31 -12.21 17.09
CA ASP A 25 -9.30 -13.32 16.13
C ASP A 25 -7.86 -13.76 15.80
N ILE A 26 -6.95 -12.81 15.54
CA ILE A 26 -5.54 -13.09 15.28
C ILE A 26 -4.89 -13.85 16.45
N VAL A 27 -5.03 -13.37 17.69
CA VAL A 27 -4.33 -14.00 18.83
C VAL A 27 -4.93 -15.36 19.20
N GLU A 28 -6.24 -15.54 18.99
CA GLU A 28 -6.95 -16.79 19.28
C GLU A 28 -6.74 -17.85 18.21
N ARG A 29 -6.70 -17.46 16.93
CA ARG A 29 -6.82 -18.41 15.81
C ARG A 29 -5.59 -18.55 14.94
N VAL A 30 -4.67 -17.57 14.94
CA VAL A 30 -3.43 -17.71 14.17
C VAL A 30 -2.42 -18.53 14.97
N GLU A 31 -2.01 -19.65 14.38
CA GLU A 31 -1.04 -20.58 14.96
C GLU A 31 0.25 -20.64 14.13
N ILE A 32 1.39 -20.52 14.81
CA ILE A 32 2.72 -20.72 14.23
C ILE A 32 3.17 -22.13 14.61
N SER A 33 3.35 -22.97 13.60
CA SER A 33 3.72 -24.37 13.79
C SER A 33 5.24 -24.59 13.65
N SER A 34 5.77 -25.64 14.27
CA SER A 34 7.21 -25.98 14.27
C SER A 34 7.75 -26.43 12.90
N ASP A 35 6.85 -26.71 11.95
CA ASP A 35 7.11 -27.01 10.53
C ASP A 35 7.25 -25.74 9.67
N PHE A 36 7.24 -24.56 10.28
CA PHE A 36 7.25 -23.24 9.63
C PHE A 36 5.96 -22.86 8.92
N CYS A 37 4.86 -23.55 9.19
CA CYS A 37 3.55 -23.24 8.63
C CYS A 37 2.78 -22.23 9.49
N ILE A 38 1.97 -21.41 8.81
CA ILE A 38 0.96 -20.53 9.44
C ILE A 38 -0.41 -21.16 9.22
N ARG A 39 -1.13 -21.42 10.31
CA ARG A 39 -2.44 -22.07 10.30
C ARG A 39 -3.52 -21.13 10.83
N HIS A 40 -4.72 -21.27 10.27
CA HIS A 40 -5.93 -20.61 10.72
C HIS A 40 -7.13 -21.54 10.47
N PRO A 41 -8.12 -21.67 11.38
CA PRO A 41 -9.21 -22.63 11.24
C PRO A 41 -10.10 -22.42 10.01
N GLU A 42 -10.23 -21.16 9.56
CA GLU A 42 -11.13 -20.79 8.45
C GLU A 42 -10.43 -20.69 7.09
N TYR A 43 -9.10 -20.85 7.05
CA TYR A 43 -8.32 -20.73 5.82
C TYR A 43 -7.39 -21.91 5.60
N LYS A 44 -7.17 -22.28 4.34
CA LYS A 44 -6.17 -23.26 3.93
C LYS A 44 -4.80 -22.83 4.45
N PRO A 45 -4.02 -23.75 5.05
CA PRO A 45 -2.74 -23.42 5.62
C PRO A 45 -1.73 -23.03 4.54
N LEU A 46 -0.83 -22.11 4.88
CA LEU A 46 0.35 -21.82 4.06
C LEU A 46 1.42 -22.89 4.33
N ASP A 47 1.16 -24.10 3.83
CA ASP A 47 2.00 -25.26 4.07
C ASP A 47 3.18 -25.35 3.08
N LEU A 48 4.31 -25.83 3.58
CA LEU A 48 5.46 -26.19 2.76
C LEU A 48 5.47 -27.71 2.51
N PRO A 49 5.87 -28.17 1.30
CA PRO A 49 6.12 -29.58 1.07
C PRO A 49 7.15 -30.12 2.07
N ALA A 50 6.96 -31.36 2.54
CA ALA A 50 7.79 -31.95 3.60
C ALA A 50 9.30 -31.92 3.26
N GLU A 51 9.66 -32.10 1.98
CA GLU A 51 11.05 -32.00 1.52
C GLU A 51 11.63 -30.59 1.68
N VAL A 52 10.80 -29.56 1.50
CA VAL A 52 11.19 -28.16 1.69
C VAL A 52 11.36 -27.87 3.17
N VAL A 53 10.44 -28.33 4.03
CA VAL A 53 10.54 -28.19 5.49
C VAL A 53 11.85 -28.77 6.02
N ALA A 54 12.21 -29.99 5.61
CA ALA A 54 13.46 -30.62 6.03
C ALA A 54 14.71 -29.80 5.65
N ARG A 55 14.71 -29.18 4.47
CA ARG A 55 15.79 -28.28 4.03
C ARG A 55 15.81 -26.98 4.82
N PHE A 56 14.64 -26.43 5.13
CA PHE A 56 14.53 -25.23 5.96
C PHE A 56 15.01 -25.47 7.39
N GLN A 57 14.74 -26.63 7.98
CA GLN A 57 15.22 -27.00 9.31
C GLN A 57 16.76 -27.01 9.40
N ALA A 58 17.46 -27.30 8.30
CA ALA A 58 18.91 -27.27 8.22
C ALA A 58 19.51 -25.86 8.05
N LEU A 59 18.68 -24.83 7.82
CA LEU A 59 19.16 -23.45 7.68
C LEU A 59 19.49 -22.80 9.03
N PRO A 60 20.38 -21.80 9.06
CA PRO A 60 20.64 -21.00 10.26
C PRO A 60 19.35 -20.41 10.83
N THR A 61 19.24 -20.34 12.16
CA THR A 61 18.05 -19.81 12.88
C THR A 61 17.60 -18.46 12.34
N GLN A 62 18.53 -17.54 12.07
CA GLN A 62 18.22 -16.23 11.51
C GLN A 62 17.46 -16.29 10.17
N MET A 63 17.78 -17.26 9.30
CA MET A 63 17.10 -17.43 8.01
C MET A 63 15.70 -18.02 8.20
N ARG A 64 15.55 -18.94 9.17
CA ARG A 64 14.25 -19.55 9.53
C ARG A 64 13.30 -18.51 10.13
N ASP A 65 13.80 -17.69 11.05
CA ASP A 65 13.03 -16.59 11.67
C ASP A 65 12.61 -15.55 10.63
N LYS A 66 13.52 -15.19 9.71
CA LYS A 66 13.21 -14.27 8.61
C LYS A 66 12.13 -14.83 7.70
N TYR A 67 12.18 -16.12 7.37
CA TYR A 67 11.15 -16.77 6.56
C TYR A 67 9.79 -16.75 7.26
N LEU A 68 9.73 -17.18 8.52
CA LEU A 68 8.50 -17.14 9.33
C LEU A 68 7.90 -15.74 9.41
N SER A 69 8.75 -14.74 9.66
CA SER A 69 8.34 -13.34 9.71
C SER A 69 7.72 -12.86 8.40
N LEU A 70 8.30 -13.24 7.25
CA LEU A 70 7.75 -12.91 5.94
C LEU A 70 6.44 -13.65 5.66
N GLN A 71 6.32 -14.93 6.01
CA GLN A 71 5.09 -15.71 5.83
C GLN A 71 3.96 -15.16 6.69
N LEU A 72 4.21 -14.96 7.98
CA LEU A 72 3.23 -14.43 8.92
C LEU A 72 2.78 -13.03 8.51
N ARG A 73 3.71 -12.14 8.14
CA ARG A 73 3.34 -10.81 7.63
C ARG A 73 2.47 -10.92 6.37
N SER A 74 2.82 -11.81 5.43
CA SER A 74 2.06 -11.96 4.18
C SER A 74 0.66 -12.52 4.43
N PHE A 75 0.53 -13.48 5.34
CA PHE A 75 -0.75 -14.01 5.80
C PHE A 75 -1.60 -12.91 6.45
N LEU A 76 -1.04 -12.18 7.42
CA LEU A 76 -1.73 -11.06 8.08
C LEU A 76 -2.15 -9.97 7.09
N TYR A 77 -1.29 -9.70 6.09
CA TYR A 77 -1.56 -8.72 5.06
C TYR A 77 -2.75 -9.15 4.18
N GLY A 78 -2.69 -10.36 3.63
CA GLY A 78 -3.67 -10.87 2.67
C GLY A 78 -5.02 -11.24 3.28
N ILE A 79 -5.05 -11.74 4.52
CA ILE A 79 -6.28 -12.16 5.18
C ILE A 79 -6.94 -11.00 5.92
N TYR A 80 -6.19 -10.29 6.76
CA TYR A 80 -6.77 -9.31 7.68
C TYR A 80 -6.67 -7.88 7.19
N TYR A 81 -5.53 -7.48 6.62
CA TYR A 81 -5.34 -6.08 6.22
C TYR A 81 -6.17 -5.72 4.99
N ASN A 82 -6.07 -6.47 3.88
CA ASN A 82 -6.74 -6.10 2.63
C ASN A 82 -7.71 -7.15 2.05
N GLY A 83 -7.79 -8.34 2.64
CA GLY A 83 -8.71 -9.39 2.22
C GLY A 83 -8.34 -10.13 0.93
N SER A 84 -7.23 -9.80 0.25
CA SER A 84 -6.89 -10.37 -1.07
C SER A 84 -6.67 -11.89 -1.07
N MET A 85 -6.47 -12.51 0.10
CA MET A 85 -6.30 -13.95 0.24
C MET A 85 -7.54 -14.67 0.78
N GLN A 86 -8.60 -13.96 1.19
CA GLN A 86 -9.76 -14.58 1.83
C GLN A 86 -10.47 -15.57 0.91
N THR A 87 -10.77 -15.17 -0.33
CA THR A 87 -11.42 -16.04 -1.33
C THR A 87 -10.53 -17.21 -1.73
N SER A 88 -9.26 -16.94 -2.06
CA SER A 88 -8.34 -17.97 -2.58
C SER A 88 -7.96 -19.02 -1.53
N LEU A 89 -7.85 -18.62 -0.26
CA LEU A 89 -7.54 -19.52 0.85
C LEU A 89 -8.78 -20.01 1.62
N ALA A 90 -10.00 -19.71 1.19
CA ALA A 90 -11.20 -20.30 1.82
C ALA A 90 -11.14 -21.83 1.77
N LEU A 91 -11.63 -22.52 2.81
CA LEU A 91 -11.59 -23.99 2.88
C LEU A 91 -12.31 -24.66 1.70
N ASP A 92 -13.42 -24.05 1.27
CA ASP A 92 -14.27 -24.54 0.19
C ASP A 92 -13.83 -24.04 -1.20
N SER A 93 -12.71 -23.31 -1.31
CA SER A 93 -12.22 -22.90 -2.63
C SER A 93 -11.81 -24.17 -3.40
N GLU A 94 -12.33 -24.37 -4.61
CA GLU A 94 -11.74 -25.39 -5.49
C GLU A 94 -10.28 -24.97 -5.75
N GLU A 95 -9.33 -25.91 -5.74
CA GLU A 95 -7.95 -25.62 -6.18
C GLU A 95 -8.06 -24.89 -7.51
N ASN A 96 -7.55 -23.65 -7.56
CA ASN A 96 -7.67 -22.70 -8.67
C ASN A 96 -7.29 -23.35 -10.02
N SER A 97 -8.22 -24.12 -10.57
CA SER A 97 -8.37 -24.35 -11.99
C SER A 97 -9.03 -23.08 -12.52
N ARG A 98 -8.31 -21.96 -12.38
CA ARG A 98 -8.58 -20.78 -13.20
C ARG A 98 -8.67 -21.33 -14.61
N PRO A 99 -9.79 -21.11 -15.34
CA PRO A 99 -9.82 -21.42 -16.75
C PRO A 99 -8.54 -20.82 -17.33
N LEU A 100 -7.77 -21.60 -18.08
CA LEU A 100 -6.73 -21.02 -18.90
C LEU A 100 -7.44 -19.96 -19.72
N ASP A 101 -7.21 -18.70 -19.37
CA ASP A 101 -7.70 -17.59 -20.15
C ASP A 101 -6.94 -17.68 -21.48
N LEU A 102 -7.63 -18.23 -22.47
CA LEU A 102 -7.11 -18.41 -23.82
C LEU A 102 -7.22 -17.10 -24.61
N GLU A 103 -7.77 -16.03 -24.01
CA GLU A 103 -7.81 -14.71 -24.62
C GLU A 103 -6.42 -14.05 -24.54
N ASN A 104 -5.90 -13.65 -25.70
CA ASN A 104 -4.61 -12.96 -25.81
C ASN A 104 -4.76 -11.45 -25.54
N ASN A 105 -5.50 -11.09 -24.49
CA ASN A 105 -5.80 -9.70 -24.13
C ASN A 105 -4.78 -9.14 -23.12
N THR A 106 -3.83 -9.98 -22.67
CA THR A 106 -2.79 -9.57 -21.73
C THR A 106 -1.43 -9.36 -22.42
N PHE A 107 -0.78 -8.23 -22.11
CA PHE A 107 0.61 -7.99 -22.50
C PHE A 107 1.49 -7.97 -21.26
N LEU A 108 2.40 -8.95 -21.12
CA LEU A 108 3.24 -9.13 -19.92
C LEU A 108 2.45 -9.18 -18.60
N GLY A 109 1.22 -9.73 -18.63
CA GLY A 109 0.35 -9.84 -17.45
C GLY A 109 -0.48 -8.59 -17.12
N VAL A 110 -0.52 -7.60 -18.03
CA VAL A 110 -1.40 -6.42 -17.99
C VAL A 110 -2.60 -6.66 -18.89
N GLU A 111 -3.82 -6.59 -18.35
CA GLU A 111 -5.07 -6.56 -19.13
C GLU A 111 -5.16 -5.22 -19.88
N MET A 112 -4.97 -5.26 -21.20
CA MET A 112 -4.68 -4.04 -21.97
C MET A 112 -5.92 -3.18 -22.22
N GLU A 113 -7.10 -3.78 -22.35
CA GLU A 113 -8.34 -3.01 -22.58
C GLU A 113 -8.64 -2.14 -21.36
N PHE A 114 -8.61 -2.73 -20.17
CA PHE A 114 -8.81 -2.02 -18.92
C PHE A 114 -7.70 -1.00 -18.65
N TYR A 115 -6.44 -1.33 -18.93
CA TYR A 115 -5.34 -0.37 -18.83
C TYR A 115 -5.58 0.88 -19.70
N LEU A 116 -6.04 0.69 -20.94
CA LEU A 116 -6.35 1.81 -21.84
C LEU A 116 -7.52 2.64 -21.34
N GLN A 117 -8.57 2.02 -20.79
CA GLN A 117 -9.70 2.74 -20.17
C GLN A 117 -9.24 3.62 -19.01
N LEU A 118 -8.32 3.13 -18.17
CA LEU A 118 -7.70 3.92 -17.10
C LEU A 118 -6.90 5.09 -17.65
N ASP A 119 -6.13 4.87 -18.72
CA ASP A 119 -5.30 5.91 -19.33
C ASP A 119 -6.11 7.00 -20.05
N GLU A 120 -7.18 6.62 -20.74
CA GLU A 120 -8.13 7.54 -21.37
C GLU A 120 -8.88 8.37 -20.34
N SER A 121 -9.19 7.78 -19.18
CA SER A 121 -9.86 8.48 -18.09
C SER A 121 -8.94 9.47 -17.37
N ASN A 122 -7.64 9.16 -17.22
CA ASN A 122 -6.67 10.04 -16.57
C ASN A 122 -6.59 11.43 -17.26
N ARG A 123 -6.96 12.49 -16.53
CA ARG A 123 -7.01 13.88 -17.00
C ARG A 123 -5.72 14.68 -16.74
N GLY A 124 -4.60 14.00 -16.50
CA GLY A 124 -3.29 14.64 -16.44
C GLY A 124 -2.74 15.04 -17.82
N GLU A 125 -1.85 16.02 -17.83
CA GLU A 125 -1.18 16.53 -19.03
C GLU A 125 0.32 16.13 -19.06
N GLY A 126 0.80 15.52 -17.98
CA GLY A 126 2.22 15.28 -17.73
C GLY A 126 2.79 16.31 -16.76
N TYR A 127 4.05 16.11 -16.37
CA TYR A 127 4.70 16.94 -15.36
C TYR A 127 6.18 17.16 -15.71
N PHE A 128 6.74 18.28 -15.27
CA PHE A 128 8.16 18.54 -15.46
C PHE A 128 8.98 17.97 -14.30
N ASP A 129 9.73 16.89 -14.57
CA ASP A 129 10.64 16.31 -13.60
C ASP A 129 11.99 17.04 -13.65
N SER A 130 12.32 17.74 -12.57
CA SER A 130 13.54 18.55 -12.44
C SER A 130 14.80 17.72 -12.10
N GLY A 131 15.97 18.36 -12.17
CA GLY A 131 17.23 17.76 -11.70
C GLY A 131 17.91 16.80 -12.68
N TRP A 132 17.58 16.89 -13.96
CA TRP A 132 18.30 16.17 -15.02
C TRP A 132 19.51 16.98 -15.46
N SER A 133 20.65 16.33 -15.68
CA SER A 133 21.86 17.00 -16.18
C SER A 133 22.10 16.68 -17.65
N VAL A 134 22.37 17.71 -18.45
CA VAL A 134 22.71 17.55 -19.87
C VAL A 134 24.14 17.01 -19.99
N LEU A 135 24.28 15.80 -20.54
CA LEU A 135 25.58 15.14 -20.70
C LEU A 135 26.26 15.50 -22.02
N ARG A 136 25.49 15.50 -23.11
CA ARG A 136 25.96 15.82 -24.45
C ARG A 136 24.80 16.17 -25.35
N GLU A 137 25.10 16.91 -26.40
CA GLU A 137 24.22 17.11 -27.55
C GLU A 137 24.64 16.13 -28.65
N GLU A 138 23.67 15.39 -29.18
CA GLU A 138 23.86 14.45 -30.27
C GLU A 138 23.89 15.18 -31.62
N THR A 139 24.37 14.51 -32.68
CA THR A 139 24.50 15.12 -34.01
C THR A 139 23.18 15.53 -34.66
N ASP A 140 22.07 14.96 -34.19
CA ASP A 140 20.71 15.27 -34.64
C ASP A 140 20.03 16.40 -33.83
N GLY A 141 20.75 17.02 -32.88
CA GLY A 141 20.26 18.09 -32.02
C GLY A 141 19.48 17.59 -30.78
N THR A 142 19.32 16.28 -30.60
CA THR A 142 18.78 15.72 -29.35
C THR A 142 19.79 15.85 -28.21
N LEU A 143 19.29 15.93 -26.97
CA LEU A 143 20.12 15.97 -25.78
C LEU A 143 20.11 14.62 -25.08
N ALA A 144 21.30 14.08 -24.78
CA ALA A 144 21.43 13.01 -23.82
C ALA A 144 21.47 13.61 -22.41
N VAL A 145 20.47 13.30 -21.59
CA VAL A 145 20.37 13.76 -20.19
C VAL A 145 20.50 12.60 -19.22
N THR A 146 20.92 12.88 -17.99
CA THR A 146 21.05 11.86 -16.94
C THR A 146 20.46 12.29 -15.61
N LYS A 147 19.89 11.32 -14.89
CA LYS A 147 19.46 11.46 -13.49
C LYS A 147 19.55 10.09 -12.81
N ASN A 148 20.21 10.01 -11.66
CA ASN A 148 20.33 8.77 -10.86
C ASN A 148 20.79 7.53 -11.66
N GLY A 149 21.71 7.71 -12.61
CA GLY A 149 22.23 6.64 -13.47
C GLY A 149 21.34 6.28 -14.67
N LEU A 150 20.11 6.80 -14.75
CA LEU A 150 19.27 6.67 -15.94
C LEU A 150 19.67 7.73 -16.97
N ARG A 151 19.84 7.32 -18.23
CA ARG A 151 20.10 8.20 -19.37
C ARG A 151 18.94 8.15 -20.36
N LEU A 152 18.50 9.32 -20.78
CA LEU A 152 17.44 9.49 -21.78
C LEU A 152 17.92 10.40 -22.90
N HIS A 153 17.38 10.19 -24.10
CA HIS A 153 17.52 11.13 -25.21
C HIS A 153 16.24 11.96 -25.29
N ILE A 154 16.38 13.28 -25.28
CA ILE A 154 15.26 14.21 -25.29
C ILE A 154 15.39 15.21 -26.44
N GLU A 155 14.25 15.57 -27.02
CA GLU A 155 14.12 16.68 -27.96
C GLU A 155 13.78 17.97 -27.21
N ARG A 156 14.49 19.06 -27.50
CA ARG A 156 14.33 20.37 -26.85
C ARG A 156 12.89 20.89 -26.95
N GLU A 157 12.31 20.85 -28.15
CA GLU A 157 10.97 21.41 -28.41
C GLU A 157 9.83 20.61 -27.78
N LYS A 158 10.03 19.31 -27.53
CA LYS A 158 9.00 18.41 -27.02
C LYS A 158 9.08 18.23 -25.50
N HIS A 159 10.29 18.18 -24.94
CA HIS A 159 10.49 17.74 -23.57
C HIS A 159 10.98 18.85 -22.64
N LEU A 160 11.40 20.01 -23.13
CA LEU A 160 11.88 21.11 -22.29
C LEU A 160 10.87 22.25 -22.22
N GLN A 161 10.82 22.90 -21.05
CA GLN A 161 10.18 24.20 -20.92
C GLN A 161 10.94 25.24 -21.74
N GLU A 162 10.25 26.31 -22.13
CA GLU A 162 10.84 27.42 -22.90
C GLU A 162 12.11 27.98 -22.25
N SER A 163 12.13 28.10 -20.92
CA SER A 163 13.28 28.56 -20.14
C SER A 163 14.52 27.65 -20.24
N HIS A 164 14.35 26.38 -20.60
CA HIS A 164 15.42 25.38 -20.69
C HIS A 164 15.78 25.01 -22.13
N LYS A 165 15.08 25.54 -23.15
CA LYS A 165 15.35 25.20 -24.56
C LYS A 165 16.75 25.55 -25.03
N ALA A 166 17.39 26.55 -24.41
CA ALA A 166 18.77 26.95 -24.70
C ALA A 166 19.83 26.22 -23.85
N ALA A 167 19.45 25.23 -23.05
CA ALA A 167 20.38 24.52 -22.15
C ALA A 167 21.56 23.90 -22.91
N VAL A 168 22.74 23.94 -22.31
CA VAL A 168 23.98 23.39 -22.84
C VAL A 168 24.51 22.26 -21.96
N VAL A 169 25.55 21.57 -22.42
CA VAL A 169 26.21 20.51 -21.66
C VAL A 169 26.66 21.03 -20.29
N GLY A 170 26.27 20.29 -19.24
CA GLY A 170 26.52 20.66 -17.84
C GLY A 170 25.34 21.32 -17.14
N ASP A 171 24.37 21.85 -17.87
CA ASP A 171 23.20 22.49 -17.28
C ASP A 171 22.25 21.46 -16.64
N SER A 172 21.51 21.92 -15.63
CA SER A 172 20.38 21.16 -15.09
C SER A 172 19.07 21.64 -15.70
N VAL A 173 18.25 20.70 -16.16
CA VAL A 173 16.95 20.95 -16.79
C VAL A 173 15.85 20.13 -16.12
N ALA A 174 14.62 20.55 -16.34
CA ALA A 174 13.43 19.75 -16.07
C ALA A 174 12.87 19.19 -17.38
N ILE A 175 12.56 17.90 -17.40
CA ILE A 175 12.03 17.20 -18.58
C ILE A 175 10.55 16.89 -18.42
N LEU A 176 9.77 17.05 -19.49
CA LEU A 176 8.37 16.67 -19.52
C LEU A 176 8.24 15.15 -19.49
N MET A 177 7.65 14.66 -18.41
CA MET A 177 7.30 13.27 -18.18
C MET A 177 5.81 13.04 -18.48
N PRO A 178 5.41 11.82 -18.89
CA PRO A 178 4.01 11.49 -19.14
C PRO A 178 3.16 11.62 -17.87
N LYS A 179 1.83 11.70 -18.06
CA LYS A 179 0.83 11.76 -16.99
C LYS A 179 0.71 10.47 -16.17
N ASN A 180 1.42 9.42 -16.55
CA ASN A 180 1.32 8.11 -15.94
C ASN A 180 2.63 7.31 -15.96
N LEU A 181 2.69 6.34 -15.07
CA LEU A 181 3.74 5.34 -14.93
C LEU A 181 3.12 3.96 -14.78
N VAL A 182 3.89 2.92 -15.10
CA VAL A 182 3.52 1.53 -14.81
C VAL A 182 4.34 1.04 -13.62
N GLN A 183 3.66 0.53 -12.61
CA GLN A 183 4.26 -0.21 -11.49
C GLN A 183 3.72 -1.64 -11.54
N ASN A 184 4.49 -2.63 -11.08
CA ASN A 184 4.01 -4.02 -11.06
C ASN A 184 2.66 -4.13 -10.34
N GLY A 185 1.63 -4.59 -11.05
CA GLY A 185 0.24 -4.69 -10.59
C GLY A 185 -0.60 -3.40 -10.68
N PHE A 186 -0.03 -2.25 -11.05
CA PHE A 186 -0.71 -0.95 -10.96
C PHE A 186 -0.48 -0.04 -12.18
N TYR A 187 -1.57 0.57 -12.65
CA TYR A 187 -1.53 1.83 -13.38
C TYR A 187 -1.33 2.96 -12.36
N MET A 188 -0.44 3.92 -12.63
CA MET A 188 -0.20 5.06 -11.75
C MET A 188 -0.35 6.38 -12.50
N ALA A 189 -1.37 7.16 -12.19
CA ALA A 189 -1.46 8.56 -12.58
C ALA A 189 -0.54 9.43 -11.73
N VAL A 190 0.04 10.45 -12.35
CA VAL A 190 0.88 11.46 -11.70
C VAL A 190 0.26 12.83 -11.97
N GLY A 191 0.12 13.65 -10.93
CA GLY A 191 -0.41 15.00 -11.05
C GLY A 191 0.46 15.90 -11.93
N ASN A 192 -0.11 16.99 -12.44
CA ASN A 192 0.58 17.92 -13.34
C ASN A 192 1.76 18.65 -12.66
N LEU A 193 1.76 18.70 -11.33
CA LEU A 193 2.89 19.19 -10.53
C LEU A 193 3.90 18.09 -10.15
N GLY A 194 3.72 16.87 -10.66
CA GLY A 194 4.50 15.70 -10.30
C GLY A 194 3.94 14.97 -9.08
N THR A 195 4.77 14.08 -8.53
CA THR A 195 4.45 13.33 -7.32
C THR A 195 4.61 14.20 -6.07
N GLN A 196 3.96 13.79 -4.99
CA GLN A 196 4.16 14.36 -3.65
C GLN A 196 5.66 14.48 -3.29
N SER A 197 5.97 15.49 -2.47
CA SER A 197 7.34 15.81 -2.09
C SER A 197 8.01 14.63 -1.38
N LYS A 198 9.23 14.27 -1.82
CA LYS A 198 10.09 13.30 -1.12
C LYS A 198 10.95 13.96 -0.04
N VAL A 199 10.69 15.22 0.30
CA VAL A 199 11.56 16.00 1.18
C VAL A 199 11.46 15.41 2.60
N GLU A 200 12.46 14.59 2.94
CA GLU A 200 12.81 14.15 4.29
C GLU A 200 13.37 15.32 5.13
N SER A 201 12.76 16.51 5.04
CA SER A 201 13.14 17.61 5.93
C SER A 201 12.42 17.44 7.26
N GLU A 202 13.12 17.73 8.35
CA GLU A 202 12.69 17.65 9.75
C GLU A 202 11.43 18.48 10.08
N SER A 203 10.86 19.23 9.13
CA SER A 203 9.63 19.99 9.26
C SER A 203 8.44 19.29 8.60
N GLN A 204 7.71 18.47 9.36
CA GLN A 204 6.27 18.16 9.24
C GLN A 204 5.64 17.79 7.86
N SER A 205 6.39 17.63 6.78
CA SER A 205 5.87 17.27 5.45
C SER A 205 5.85 15.75 5.29
N GLY A 206 4.94 15.08 5.99
CA GLY A 206 4.69 13.64 5.81
C GLY A 206 3.85 13.37 4.56
N THR A 207 4.02 12.19 3.95
CA THR A 207 3.11 11.72 2.90
C THR A 207 1.88 11.07 3.54
N VAL A 208 0.70 11.40 3.02
CA VAL A 208 -0.58 10.78 3.39
C VAL A 208 -1.06 9.89 2.26
N ARG A 209 -1.73 8.80 2.63
CA ARG A 209 -2.30 7.81 1.72
C ARG A 209 -3.80 7.72 1.92
N VAL A 210 -4.57 7.73 0.83
CA VAL A 210 -6.00 7.41 0.83
C VAL A 210 -6.23 6.16 0.00
N TYR A 211 -6.83 5.16 0.63
CA TYR A 211 -7.14 3.85 0.09
C TYR A 211 -8.57 3.85 -0.45
N PHE A 212 -8.74 3.32 -1.64
CA PHE A 212 -10.01 3.20 -2.34
C PHE A 212 -10.34 1.71 -2.49
N ASN A 213 -11.51 1.32 -2.01
CA ASN A 213 -12.13 0.05 -2.32
C ASN A 213 -13.27 0.29 -3.31
N VAL A 214 -12.91 0.24 -4.60
CA VAL A 214 -13.82 0.48 -5.73
C VAL A 214 -13.93 -0.76 -6.61
N THR A 215 -14.97 -0.84 -7.44
CA THR A 215 -15.01 -1.82 -8.54
C THR A 215 -14.06 -1.43 -9.69
N PRO A 216 -13.78 -2.31 -10.67
CA PRO A 216 -13.00 -1.94 -11.85
C PRO A 216 -13.57 -0.72 -12.58
N GLU A 217 -14.89 -0.65 -12.79
CA GLU A 217 -15.56 0.50 -13.41
C GLU A 217 -15.43 1.75 -12.55
N GLY A 218 -15.50 1.56 -11.23
CA GLY A 218 -15.24 2.60 -10.24
C GLY A 218 -13.84 3.19 -10.35
N ALA A 219 -12.82 2.36 -10.58
CA ALA A 219 -11.45 2.84 -10.76
C ALA A 219 -11.33 3.73 -12.00
N VAL A 220 -11.96 3.37 -13.10
CA VAL A 220 -12.00 4.21 -14.31
C VAL A 220 -12.72 5.53 -14.03
N ALA A 221 -13.89 5.51 -13.40
CA ALA A 221 -14.66 6.71 -13.11
C ALA A 221 -13.95 7.65 -12.11
N VAL A 222 -13.41 7.10 -11.02
CA VAL A 222 -12.64 7.83 -10.02
C VAL A 222 -11.35 8.37 -10.61
N MET A 223 -10.64 7.64 -11.47
CA MET A 223 -9.42 8.12 -12.13
C MET A 223 -9.65 9.46 -12.83
N GLY A 224 -10.74 9.59 -13.58
CA GLY A 224 -11.08 10.82 -14.30
C GLY A 224 -11.42 11.97 -13.37
N SER A 225 -12.40 11.79 -12.49
CA SER A 225 -12.86 12.86 -11.59
C SER A 225 -11.75 13.30 -10.61
N LEU A 226 -10.99 12.35 -10.06
CA LEU A 226 -9.92 12.63 -9.10
C LEU A 226 -8.75 13.38 -9.74
N THR A 227 -8.24 12.90 -10.89
CA THR A 227 -7.10 13.54 -11.56
C THR A 227 -7.44 14.93 -12.06
N GLU A 228 -8.65 15.13 -12.60
CA GLU A 228 -9.13 16.44 -13.03
C GLU A 228 -9.16 17.44 -11.86
N LYS A 229 -9.87 17.09 -10.78
CA LYS A 229 -10.09 18.00 -9.65
C LYS A 229 -8.80 18.31 -8.88
N LEU A 230 -7.95 17.30 -8.63
CA LEU A 230 -6.66 17.53 -7.95
C LEU A 230 -5.72 18.41 -8.77
N ASN A 231 -5.69 18.23 -10.10
CA ASN A 231 -4.90 19.10 -10.99
C ASN A 231 -5.44 20.54 -11.01
N GLN A 232 -6.76 20.74 -11.01
CA GLN A 232 -7.39 22.07 -10.97
C GLN A 232 -7.03 22.85 -9.70
N VAL A 233 -6.88 22.16 -8.56
CA VAL A 233 -6.46 22.79 -7.29
C VAL A 233 -4.94 22.76 -7.07
N ALA A 234 -4.16 22.36 -8.09
CA ALA A 234 -2.71 22.38 -8.07
C ALA A 234 -2.09 21.57 -6.91
N VAL A 235 -2.63 20.38 -6.61
CA VAL A 235 -2.06 19.45 -5.63
C VAL A 235 -1.09 18.50 -6.32
N PRO A 236 0.16 18.34 -5.85
CA PRO A 236 1.04 17.25 -6.28
C PRO A 236 0.52 15.91 -5.75
N PHE A 237 0.41 14.90 -6.62
CA PHE A 237 -0.08 13.59 -6.20
C PHE A 237 0.45 12.45 -7.07
N SER A 238 0.36 11.24 -6.53
CA SER A 238 0.34 10.02 -7.33
C SER A 238 -0.88 9.19 -6.95
N PHE A 239 -1.61 8.69 -7.94
CA PHE A 239 -2.78 7.84 -7.72
C PHE A 239 -2.59 6.55 -8.49
N LYS A 240 -2.60 5.43 -7.77
CA LYS A 240 -2.43 4.12 -8.40
C LYS A 240 -3.66 3.26 -8.20
N VAL A 241 -4.01 2.50 -9.22
CA VAL A 241 -5.09 1.51 -9.20
C VAL A 241 -4.61 0.24 -9.89
N LEU A 242 -5.21 -0.90 -9.53
CA LEU A 242 -4.86 -2.17 -10.15
C LEU A 242 -5.14 -2.12 -11.66
N TYR A 243 -4.24 -2.65 -12.48
CA TYR A 243 -4.43 -2.69 -13.95
C TYR A 243 -5.13 -3.96 -14.45
N ASN A 244 -5.53 -4.86 -13.54
CA ASN A 244 -6.24 -6.10 -13.86
C ASN A 244 -7.58 -6.12 -13.11
N PRO A 245 -8.72 -6.21 -13.81
CA PRO A 245 -10.04 -6.25 -13.17
C PRO A 245 -10.22 -7.40 -12.16
N ALA A 246 -9.62 -8.55 -12.43
CA ALA A 246 -9.71 -9.73 -11.54
C ALA A 246 -9.03 -9.52 -10.18
N ASP A 247 -8.16 -8.51 -10.03
CA ASP A 247 -7.43 -8.26 -8.78
C ASP A 247 -8.22 -7.37 -7.80
N TYR A 248 -9.42 -6.90 -8.17
CA TYR A 248 -10.25 -5.97 -7.38
C TYR A 248 -10.99 -6.60 -6.19
N GLU A 249 -10.73 -7.87 -5.86
CA GLU A 249 -11.28 -8.58 -4.68
C GLU A 249 -10.59 -8.19 -3.35
N ARG A 250 -10.08 -6.96 -3.25
CA ARG A 250 -9.28 -6.48 -2.12
C ARG A 250 -9.60 -5.03 -1.77
N TYR A 251 -9.43 -4.68 -0.50
CA TYR A 251 -9.87 -3.39 0.04
C TYR A 251 -8.93 -2.20 -0.27
N ASP A 252 -7.76 -2.46 -0.86
CA ASP A 252 -6.76 -1.47 -1.27
C ASP A 252 -6.56 -1.47 -2.79
N SER A 253 -7.66 -1.51 -3.56
CA SER A 253 -7.64 -1.56 -5.03
C SER A 253 -7.15 -0.25 -5.68
N GLY A 254 -7.29 0.88 -4.99
CA GLY A 254 -6.66 2.16 -5.33
C GLY A 254 -5.96 2.83 -4.16
N VAL A 255 -4.90 3.59 -4.42
CA VAL A 255 -4.16 4.36 -3.41
C VAL A 255 -3.73 5.71 -3.96
N LEU A 256 -4.20 6.79 -3.35
CA LEU A 256 -3.77 8.17 -3.59
C LEU A 256 -2.68 8.54 -2.59
N TYR A 257 -1.63 9.20 -3.05
CA TYR A 257 -0.54 9.76 -2.26
C TYR A 257 -0.47 11.27 -2.49
N PHE A 258 -0.33 12.03 -1.41
CA PHE A 258 -0.21 13.48 -1.41
C PHE A 258 0.53 13.95 -0.16
N ASP A 259 0.94 15.22 -0.10
CA ASP A 259 1.61 15.79 1.06
C ASP A 259 0.59 16.15 2.15
N LYS A 260 0.91 15.87 3.43
CA LYS A 260 0.00 16.11 4.58
C LYS A 260 -0.51 17.55 4.64
N GLY A 261 0.29 18.52 4.21
CA GLY A 261 -0.09 19.94 4.15
C GLY A 261 -1.27 20.22 3.22
N ASP A 262 -1.52 19.37 2.22
CA ASP A 262 -2.60 19.53 1.25
C ASP A 262 -3.90 18.85 1.69
N TYR A 263 -3.96 18.28 2.90
CA TYR A 263 -5.08 17.46 3.35
C TYR A 263 -6.44 18.17 3.26
N ASP A 264 -6.54 19.44 3.64
CA ASP A 264 -7.82 20.15 3.59
C ASP A 264 -8.34 20.33 2.15
N LEU A 265 -7.45 20.57 1.19
CA LEU A 265 -7.80 20.65 -0.24
C LEU A 265 -8.18 19.28 -0.78
N VAL A 266 -7.37 18.26 -0.48
CA VAL A 266 -7.61 16.87 -0.92
C VAL A 266 -8.92 16.34 -0.33
N ARG A 267 -9.23 16.66 0.93
CA ARG A 267 -10.49 16.26 1.58
C ARG A 267 -11.72 16.84 0.86
N GLN A 268 -11.65 18.10 0.41
CA GLN A 268 -12.73 18.71 -0.37
C GLN A 268 -12.91 17.98 -1.70
N VAL A 269 -11.81 17.74 -2.43
CA VAL A 269 -11.84 16.98 -3.69
C VAL A 269 -12.39 15.56 -3.48
N LEU A 270 -11.96 14.86 -2.43
CA LEU A 270 -12.44 13.51 -2.11
C LEU A 270 -13.93 13.50 -1.79
N SER A 271 -14.47 14.53 -1.13
CA SER A 271 -15.91 14.64 -0.85
C SER A 271 -16.72 14.71 -2.15
N ASP A 272 -16.28 15.52 -3.11
CA ASP A 272 -16.91 15.64 -4.42
C ASP A 272 -16.79 14.33 -5.23
N VAL A 273 -15.58 13.78 -5.34
CA VAL A 273 -15.31 12.53 -6.08
C VAL A 273 -16.13 11.37 -5.50
N TYR A 274 -16.20 11.26 -4.17
CA TYR A 274 -16.99 10.23 -3.51
C TYR A 274 -18.49 10.43 -3.77
N GLY A 275 -19.00 11.66 -3.70
CA GLY A 275 -20.39 11.98 -3.99
C GLY A 275 -20.80 11.62 -5.41
N GLU A 276 -19.95 11.91 -6.39
CA GLU A 276 -20.16 11.62 -7.82
C GLU A 276 -20.12 10.11 -8.13
N ASN A 277 -19.32 9.33 -7.38
CA ASN A 277 -18.97 7.94 -7.72
C ASN A 277 -19.43 6.92 -6.66
N LYS A 278 -20.28 7.32 -5.71
CA LYS A 278 -20.63 6.52 -4.51
C LYS A 278 -21.07 5.09 -4.82
N SER A 279 -21.79 4.87 -5.93
CA SER A 279 -22.29 3.54 -6.32
C SER A 279 -21.20 2.53 -6.64
N TYR A 280 -19.97 2.98 -6.91
CA TYR A 280 -18.84 2.11 -7.24
C TYR A 280 -17.98 1.72 -6.03
N PHE A 281 -18.23 2.32 -4.86
CA PHE A 281 -17.48 2.00 -3.65
C PHE A 281 -18.07 0.78 -2.95
N GLN A 282 -17.19 -0.13 -2.53
CA GLN A 282 -17.51 -1.20 -1.58
C GLN A 282 -17.20 -0.69 -0.16
N SER A 283 -17.92 -1.17 0.86
CA SER A 283 -17.89 -0.55 2.19
C SER A 283 -16.58 -0.73 2.96
N GLU A 284 -15.87 -1.82 2.68
CA GLU A 284 -14.73 -2.31 3.43
C GLU A 284 -13.49 -1.45 3.17
N ILE A 285 -12.67 -1.26 4.21
CA ILE A 285 -11.40 -0.52 4.13
C ILE A 285 -10.27 -1.35 4.76
N PRO A 286 -9.00 -1.06 4.44
CA PRO A 286 -7.90 -1.79 5.03
C PRO A 286 -7.82 -1.63 6.55
N LEU A 287 -7.51 -2.72 7.27
CA LEU A 287 -7.72 -2.83 8.73
C LEU A 287 -7.19 -1.67 9.59
N PHE A 288 -6.00 -1.17 9.28
CA PHE A 288 -5.29 -0.20 10.10
C PHE A 288 -5.55 1.27 9.69
N THR A 289 -6.49 1.50 8.78
CA THR A 289 -6.76 2.83 8.23
C THR A 289 -7.87 3.54 9.01
N MET A 290 -7.84 4.87 9.05
CA MET A 290 -8.97 5.68 9.50
C MET A 290 -10.05 5.66 8.42
N GLU A 291 -11.29 5.33 8.77
CA GLU A 291 -12.41 5.45 7.85
C GLU A 291 -12.72 6.92 7.56
N LEU A 292 -12.58 7.32 6.30
CA LEU A 292 -13.05 8.62 5.80
C LEU A 292 -14.52 8.54 5.38
N ALA A 293 -14.88 7.47 4.67
CA ALA A 293 -16.23 7.09 4.26
C ALA A 293 -16.24 5.58 3.96
N PRO A 294 -17.40 4.91 3.78
CA PRO A 294 -17.44 3.52 3.32
C PRO A 294 -16.64 3.34 2.03
N GLY A 295 -15.62 2.47 2.07
CA GLY A 295 -14.67 2.24 0.96
C GLY A 295 -13.50 3.21 0.85
N LEU A 296 -13.39 4.18 1.76
CA LEU A 296 -12.29 5.14 1.82
C LEU A 296 -11.56 5.06 3.17
N GLY A 297 -10.32 4.56 3.14
CA GLY A 297 -9.43 4.51 4.30
C GLY A 297 -8.31 5.55 4.17
N LEU A 298 -7.81 6.09 5.28
CA LEU A 298 -6.65 6.99 5.31
C LEU A 298 -5.56 6.48 6.25
N ALA A 299 -4.30 6.66 5.86
CA ALA A 299 -3.16 6.47 6.75
C ALA A 299 -1.95 7.32 6.35
N GLU A 300 -1.07 7.58 7.30
CA GLU A 300 0.23 8.21 7.06
C GLU A 300 1.23 7.19 6.51
N GLU A 301 2.12 7.65 5.61
CA GLU A 301 3.30 6.90 5.21
C GLU A 301 4.15 6.57 6.46
N PRO A 302 4.52 5.30 6.71
CA PRO A 302 5.36 4.98 7.85
C PRO A 302 6.71 5.71 7.81
N ASP A 303 7.02 6.41 8.90
CA ASP A 303 8.31 7.09 9.12
C ASP A 303 9.42 6.13 9.61
N LYS A 304 9.04 5.05 10.30
CA LYS A 304 9.93 3.96 10.72
C LYS A 304 9.62 2.68 9.93
N LYS A 305 10.49 2.37 8.97
CA LYS A 305 10.35 1.19 8.11
C LYS A 305 11.25 0.03 8.54
N PHE A 306 10.77 -1.20 8.37
CA PHE A 306 11.56 -2.42 8.61
C PHE A 306 12.39 -2.85 7.39
N ALA A 307 12.06 -2.33 6.21
CA ALA A 307 12.75 -2.59 4.95
C ALA A 307 12.68 -1.38 4.02
N SER A 308 13.59 -1.30 3.04
CA SER A 308 13.61 -0.21 2.04
C SER A 308 12.34 -0.14 1.20
N GLN A 309 11.79 -1.29 0.84
CA GLN A 309 10.51 -1.41 0.13
C GLN A 309 9.46 -1.95 1.08
N GLU A 310 8.65 -1.05 1.62
CA GLU A 310 7.59 -1.39 2.58
C GLU A 310 6.37 -0.49 2.37
N SER A 311 5.18 -1.12 2.31
CA SER A 311 3.90 -0.43 2.33
C SER A 311 3.41 -0.23 3.77
N PHE A 312 2.47 0.69 3.99
CA PHE A 312 1.81 0.89 5.28
C PHE A 312 1.21 -0.41 5.84
N GLY A 313 0.46 -1.16 5.03
CA GLY A 313 -0.09 -2.45 5.46
C GLY A 313 1.00 -3.45 5.84
N MET A 314 2.08 -3.54 5.05
CA MET A 314 3.23 -4.40 5.39
C MET A 314 3.85 -3.98 6.72
N ASN A 315 4.01 -2.68 6.96
CA ASN A 315 4.58 -2.14 8.19
C ASN A 315 3.72 -2.53 9.40
N ARG A 316 2.42 -2.23 9.38
CA ARG A 316 1.53 -2.53 10.51
C ARG A 316 1.37 -4.04 10.74
N CYS A 317 1.27 -4.85 9.67
CA CYS A 317 1.29 -6.31 9.78
C CYS A 317 2.63 -6.84 10.32
N GLN A 318 3.76 -6.19 10.01
CA GLN A 318 5.07 -6.58 10.55
C GLN A 318 5.16 -6.37 12.05
N ILE A 319 4.56 -5.30 12.59
CA ILE A 319 4.48 -5.04 14.04
C ILE A 319 3.73 -6.18 14.74
N ILE A 320 2.57 -6.57 14.20
CA ILE A 320 1.79 -7.71 14.71
C ILE A 320 2.60 -9.01 14.62
N ALA A 321 3.21 -9.29 13.46
CA ALA A 321 4.02 -10.48 13.24
C ALA A 321 5.18 -10.58 14.23
N ASN A 322 5.86 -9.46 14.54
CA ASN A 322 6.93 -9.42 15.53
C ASN A 322 6.42 -9.78 16.93
N GLY A 323 5.22 -9.32 17.30
CA GLY A 323 4.61 -9.62 18.59
C GLY A 323 4.27 -11.11 18.72
N LEU A 324 3.61 -11.66 17.70
CA LEU A 324 3.29 -13.09 17.62
C LEU A 324 4.54 -13.98 17.67
N LEU A 325 5.59 -13.62 16.91
CA LEU A 325 6.86 -14.35 16.93
C LEU A 325 7.57 -14.25 18.27
N THR A 326 7.53 -13.09 18.94
CA THR A 326 8.12 -12.91 20.27
C THR A 326 7.44 -13.83 21.28
N ALA A 327 6.10 -13.84 21.31
CA ALA A 327 5.32 -14.73 22.17
C ALA A 327 5.64 -16.21 21.89
N TRP A 328 5.73 -16.58 20.62
CA TRP A 328 6.05 -17.94 20.20
C TRP A 328 7.46 -18.39 20.60
N GLN A 329 8.48 -17.54 20.39
CA GLN A 329 9.86 -17.82 20.76
C GLN A 329 10.07 -17.91 22.29
N GLN A 330 9.27 -17.17 23.06
CA GLN A 330 9.27 -17.22 24.52
C GLN A 330 8.45 -18.40 25.08
N GLY A 331 7.71 -19.12 24.24
CA GLY A 331 6.82 -20.21 24.64
C GLY A 331 5.50 -19.75 25.27
N ASP A 332 5.20 -18.44 25.28
CA ASP A 332 3.96 -17.86 25.79
C ASP A 332 2.93 -17.70 24.67
N ASN A 333 2.51 -18.82 24.09
CA ASN A 333 1.54 -18.88 23.00
C ASN A 333 0.07 -18.68 23.45
N SER A 334 -0.15 -18.27 24.69
CA SER A 334 -1.47 -17.93 25.20
C SER A 334 -2.04 -16.71 24.47
N THR A 335 -3.37 -16.58 24.43
CA THR A 335 -4.06 -15.41 23.86
C THR A 335 -3.55 -14.11 24.51
N GLU A 336 -3.40 -14.12 25.84
CA GLU A 336 -2.92 -12.99 26.62
C GLU A 336 -1.44 -12.70 26.34
N GLY A 337 -0.61 -13.74 26.23
CA GLY A 337 0.81 -13.63 25.92
C GLY A 337 1.07 -13.01 24.55
N LYS A 338 0.37 -13.50 23.52
CA LYS A 338 0.41 -12.95 22.16
C LYS A 338 -0.06 -11.49 22.13
N MET A 339 -1.19 -11.18 22.77
CA MET A 339 -1.72 -9.81 22.81
C MET A 339 -0.74 -8.86 23.52
N ARG A 340 -0.19 -9.26 24.66
CA ARG A 340 0.81 -8.48 25.40
C ARG A 340 2.04 -8.20 24.54
N ALA A 341 2.58 -9.22 23.87
CA ALA A 341 3.73 -9.05 22.98
C ALA A 341 3.43 -8.11 21.79
N ILE A 342 2.22 -8.17 21.22
CA ILE A 342 1.78 -7.22 20.19
C ILE A 342 1.77 -5.78 20.73
N LEU A 343 1.15 -5.56 21.89
CA LEU A 343 1.08 -4.24 22.52
C LEU A 343 2.48 -3.66 22.82
N GLU A 344 3.39 -4.51 23.29
CA GLU A 344 4.79 -4.14 23.50
C GLU A 344 5.46 -3.68 22.19
N GLN A 345 5.24 -4.35 21.05
CA GLN A 345 5.80 -3.93 19.75
C GLN A 345 5.28 -2.56 19.28
N PHE A 346 3.97 -2.29 19.44
CA PHE A 346 3.42 -0.96 19.14
C PHE A 346 4.02 0.12 20.05
N SER A 347 4.12 -0.17 21.35
CA SER A 347 4.72 0.73 22.34
C SER A 347 6.19 1.04 22.04
N LEU A 348 6.98 0.05 21.60
CA LEU A 348 8.39 0.25 21.24
C LEU A 348 8.56 1.25 20.08
N LEU A 349 7.60 1.30 19.17
CA LEU A 349 7.62 2.22 18.03
C LEU A 349 7.00 3.59 18.36
N GLY A 350 6.28 3.69 19.48
CA GLY A 350 5.51 4.87 19.87
C GLY A 350 4.21 5.04 19.08
N ILE A 351 3.71 3.96 18.47
CA ILE A 351 2.47 3.98 17.67
C ILE A 351 1.29 3.66 18.59
N ASP A 352 0.31 4.56 18.62
CA ASP A 352 -0.95 4.36 19.35
C ASP A 352 -1.81 3.32 18.63
N LEU A 353 -2.06 2.18 19.27
CA LEU A 353 -2.89 1.10 18.70
C LEU A 353 -4.34 1.54 18.46
N GLN A 354 -4.82 2.58 19.15
CA GLN A 354 -6.17 3.14 18.90
C GLN A 354 -6.22 3.98 17.62
N ARG A 355 -5.07 4.48 17.17
CA ARG A 355 -4.91 5.31 15.97
C ARG A 355 -3.74 4.81 15.12
N PRO A 356 -3.78 3.55 14.65
CA PRO A 356 -2.65 2.92 13.97
C PRO A 356 -2.38 3.54 12.59
N TYR A 357 -3.31 4.35 12.07
CA TYR A 357 -3.19 5.13 10.85
C TYR A 357 -2.24 6.33 10.99
N LEU A 358 -1.88 6.73 12.21
CA LEU A 358 -0.92 7.80 12.49
C LEU A 358 0.48 7.24 12.72
N ASN A 359 1.49 8.07 12.44
CA ASN A 359 2.84 7.86 12.94
C ASN A 359 2.99 8.31 14.40
N ALA A 360 4.10 7.91 15.02
CA ALA A 360 4.39 8.28 16.40
C ALA A 360 4.47 9.81 16.57
N ASN A 361 3.76 10.35 17.56
CA ASN A 361 3.68 11.80 17.85
C ASN A 361 3.12 12.67 16.72
N SER A 362 2.45 12.08 15.73
CA SER A 362 1.82 12.82 14.64
C SER A 362 0.53 13.51 15.14
N GLU A 363 0.33 14.77 14.75
CA GLU A 363 -0.93 15.47 15.00
C GLU A 363 -2.04 14.89 14.12
N ASP A 364 -3.17 14.57 14.75
CA ASP A 364 -4.36 14.04 14.10
C ASP A 364 -5.23 15.17 13.56
N ILE A 365 -5.00 15.52 12.30
CA ILE A 365 -5.75 16.57 11.58
C ILE A 365 -6.92 15.99 10.76
N TYR A 366 -7.09 14.67 10.75
CA TYR A 366 -7.94 13.98 9.79
C TYR A 366 -9.40 13.96 10.25
N ARG A 367 -10.32 14.07 9.28
CA ARG A 367 -11.77 14.13 9.52
C ARG A 367 -12.52 13.31 8.47
N LYS A 368 -13.58 12.63 8.90
CA LYS A 368 -14.52 11.93 7.99
C LYS A 368 -15.06 12.87 6.91
N LEU A 369 -15.43 12.32 5.75
CA LEU A 369 -15.99 13.07 4.62
C LEU A 369 -17.41 13.54 4.88
#